data_AF-A0A831X6R5-F1
#
_entry.id   AF-A0A831X6R5-F1
#
_cell.length_a   1.000
_cell.length_b   1.000
_cell.length_c   1.000
_cell.angle_alpha   90.00
_cell.angle_beta   90.00
_cell.angle_gamma   90.00
#
_symmetry.space_group_name_H-M   'P 1'
#
loop_
_entity.id
_entity.type
_entity.pdbx_description
1 polymer ?
#
loop_
_entity_poly.entity_id
_entity_poly.type
_entity_poly.pdbx_seq_one_letter_code
_entity_poly.pdbx_strand_id
1 'polypeptide(L)'
;MDTVTSFRPLGPFRRSLGNAAISLEANTPSVPTTDRFYVLREGQIVFESREYQPAAQYYQELCRQYWEAQLASPHVAVRLKSAWGLLGIDPLHEGAADVITRDGDANARKQLLSLRRRLQAQRRGG
;
A
#
# COMPACT_ATOMS: atom_id res chain seq x y z
N MET A 1 -15.22 -22.75 0.92
CA MET A 1 -13.80 -23.00 1.31
C MET A 1 -13.04 -22.89 0.01
N ASP A 2 -12.79 -21.67 -0.42
CA ASP A 2 -12.50 -21.37 -1.82
C ASP A 2 -11.00 -21.12 -1.98
N THR A 3 -10.37 -22.14 -2.58
CA THR A 3 -9.14 -22.10 -3.38
C THR A 3 -8.22 -20.90 -3.14
N VAL A 4 -7.25 -21.09 -2.24
CA VAL A 4 -6.05 -20.25 -2.20
C VAL A 4 -5.35 -20.44 -3.54
N THR A 5 -5.57 -19.49 -4.46
CA THR A 5 -4.85 -19.42 -5.72
C THR A 5 -3.39 -19.20 -5.35
N SER A 6 -2.56 -20.24 -5.49
CA SER A 6 -1.13 -20.17 -5.17
C SER A 6 -0.46 -19.28 -6.21
N PHE A 7 -0.38 -17.98 -5.95
CA PHE A 7 0.44 -17.08 -6.75
C PHE A 7 1.90 -17.53 -6.61
N ARG A 8 2.51 -17.97 -7.71
CA ARG A 8 3.94 -18.25 -7.81
C ARG A 8 4.49 -17.52 -9.04
N PRO A 9 5.37 -16.53 -8.86
CA PRO A 9 5.97 -15.86 -9.99
C PRO A 9 6.94 -16.81 -10.73
N LEU A 10 6.78 -16.91 -12.05
CA LEU A 10 7.65 -17.72 -12.92
C LEU A 10 8.96 -16.99 -13.31
N GLY A 11 9.06 -15.71 -12.98
CA GLY A 11 10.24 -14.86 -13.21
C GLY A 11 10.38 -13.81 -12.10
N PRO A 12 11.25 -12.80 -12.27
CA PRO A 12 11.43 -11.75 -11.28
C PRO A 12 10.12 -11.03 -10.99
N PHE A 13 9.75 -10.99 -9.71
CA PHE A 13 8.60 -10.25 -9.21
C PHE A 13 9.09 -9.18 -8.25
N ARG A 14 8.67 -7.93 -8.46
CA ARG A 14 8.98 -6.82 -7.58
C ARG A 14 7.82 -5.84 -7.50
N ARG A 15 7.37 -5.58 -6.29
CA ARG A 15 6.45 -4.49 -5.96
C ARG A 15 7.14 -3.58 -4.96
N SER A 16 7.39 -2.33 -5.33
CA SER A 16 8.13 -1.39 -4.50
C SER A 16 7.32 -0.16 -4.14
N LEU A 17 7.44 0.26 -2.88
CA LEU A 17 7.01 1.58 -2.44
C LEU A 17 8.13 2.57 -2.75
N GLY A 18 8.13 3.07 -4.00
CA GLY A 18 9.27 3.73 -4.67
C GLY A 18 10.28 4.43 -3.77
N ASN A 19 9.87 5.48 -3.05
CA ASN A 19 10.77 6.32 -2.25
C ASN A 19 11.03 5.84 -0.81
N ALA A 20 10.37 4.77 -0.35
CA ALA A 20 10.49 4.28 1.03
C ALA A 20 11.56 3.19 1.21
N ALA A 21 12.21 2.75 0.12
CA ALA A 21 13.08 1.57 0.12
C ALA A 21 12.41 0.30 0.67
N ILE A 22 11.07 0.20 0.54
CA ILE A 22 10.28 -0.98 0.94
C ILE A 22 9.88 -1.71 -0.35
N SER A 23 10.12 -3.02 -0.41
CA SER A 23 9.70 -3.84 -1.55
C SER A 23 9.24 -5.23 -1.14
N LEU A 24 8.35 -5.81 -1.92
CA LEU A 24 7.99 -7.22 -1.91
C LEU A 24 8.58 -7.85 -3.18
N GLU A 25 9.43 -8.85 -3.00
CA GLU A 25 10.25 -9.42 -4.06
C GLU A 25 10.23 -10.96 -4.06
N ALA A 26 10.39 -11.55 -5.24
CA ALA A 26 10.66 -12.97 -5.44
C ALA A 26 11.44 -13.16 -6.75
N ASN A 27 12.40 -14.10 -6.79
CA ASN A 27 13.23 -14.39 -7.96
C ASN A 27 14.00 -13.16 -8.51
N THR A 28 14.42 -12.23 -7.65
CA THR A 28 15.16 -11.02 -8.06
C THR A 28 16.65 -11.19 -7.75
N PRO A 29 17.56 -10.37 -8.33
CA PRO A 29 18.97 -10.41 -7.95
C PRO A 29 19.22 -10.18 -6.45
N SER A 30 18.37 -9.37 -5.79
CA SER A 30 18.43 -9.12 -4.34
C SER A 30 17.97 -10.32 -3.51
N VAL A 31 17.06 -11.14 -4.05
CA VAL A 31 16.51 -12.35 -3.43
C VAL A 31 16.39 -13.47 -4.47
N PRO A 32 17.51 -14.17 -4.79
CA PRO A 32 17.56 -15.09 -5.94
C PRO A 32 16.83 -16.41 -5.72
N THR A 33 16.28 -16.66 -4.54
CA THR A 33 15.63 -17.92 -4.16
C THR A 33 14.25 -18.07 -4.82
N THR A 34 13.96 -19.26 -5.36
CA THR A 34 12.80 -19.49 -6.23
C THR A 34 11.51 -19.96 -5.56
N ASP A 35 11.50 -20.10 -4.23
CA ASP A 35 10.40 -20.71 -3.49
C ASP A 35 9.75 -19.79 -2.43
N ARG A 36 10.19 -18.52 -2.36
CA ARG A 36 9.79 -17.58 -1.32
C ARG A 36 9.54 -16.17 -1.85
N PHE A 37 8.69 -15.49 -1.11
CA PHE A 37 8.47 -14.06 -1.17
C PHE A 37 9.20 -13.40 -0.01
N TYR A 38 9.86 -12.30 -0.29
CA TYR A 38 10.63 -11.53 0.68
C TYR A 38 10.10 -10.12 0.72
N VAL A 39 9.93 -9.57 1.93
CA VAL A 39 9.75 -8.15 2.11
C VAL A 39 11.08 -7.55 2.53
N LEU A 40 11.55 -6.59 1.75
CA LEU A 40 12.76 -5.85 2.01
C LEU A 40 12.41 -4.46 2.54
N ARG A 41 13.23 -3.96 3.47
CA ARG A 41 13.26 -2.57 3.91
C ARG A 41 14.71 -2.13 3.93
N GLU A 42 15.01 -1.04 3.23
CA GLU A 42 16.38 -0.50 3.12
C GLU A 42 17.38 -1.56 2.59
N GLY A 43 16.91 -2.44 1.70
CA GLY A 43 17.72 -3.52 1.12
C GLY A 43 17.89 -4.75 2.04
N GLN A 44 17.37 -4.72 3.27
CA GLN A 44 17.43 -5.84 4.20
C GLN A 44 16.12 -6.63 4.19
N ILE A 45 16.20 -7.97 4.23
CA ILE A 45 15.05 -8.84 4.38
C ILE A 45 14.50 -8.67 5.80
N VAL A 46 13.25 -8.20 5.91
CA VAL A 46 12.55 -8.01 7.18
C VAL A 46 11.43 -9.02 7.40
N PHE A 47 11.00 -9.70 6.32
CA PHE A 47 10.02 -10.78 6.38
C PHE A 47 10.20 -11.72 5.20
N GLU A 48 9.90 -13.00 5.41
CA GLU A 48 9.87 -14.00 4.35
C GLU A 48 8.68 -14.95 4.52
N SER A 49 8.17 -15.45 3.40
CA SER A 49 7.09 -16.43 3.39
C SER A 49 7.15 -17.26 2.11
N ARG A 50 6.78 -18.54 2.21
CA ARG A 50 6.57 -19.40 1.02
C ARG A 50 5.29 -19.05 0.27
N GLU A 51 4.37 -18.35 0.92
CA GLU A 51 3.09 -17.94 0.39
C GLU A 51 3.06 -16.43 0.13
N TYR A 52 2.43 -16.05 -0.97
CA TYR A 52 2.30 -14.64 -1.35
C TYR A 52 1.47 -13.83 -0.35
N GLN A 53 0.35 -14.38 0.13
CA GLN A 53 -0.60 -13.66 0.97
C GLN A 53 0.02 -13.11 2.26
N PRO A 54 0.72 -13.90 3.09
CA PRO A 54 1.40 -13.38 4.27
C PRO A 54 2.44 -12.28 3.95
N ALA A 55 3.22 -12.45 2.89
CA ALA A 55 4.21 -11.45 2.49
C ALA A 55 3.57 -10.17 1.96
N ALA A 56 2.46 -10.28 1.23
CA ALA A 56 1.68 -9.16 0.74
C ALA A 56 1.02 -8.37 1.88
N GLN A 57 0.49 -9.07 2.89
CA GLN A 57 -0.06 -8.45 4.11
C GLN A 57 1.02 -7.70 4.89
N TYR A 58 2.18 -8.34 5.12
CA TYR A 58 3.30 -7.70 5.81
C TYR A 58 3.82 -6.47 5.03
N TYR A 59 3.94 -6.57 3.71
CA TYR A 59 4.30 -5.44 2.84
C TYR A 59 3.27 -4.30 2.91
N GLN A 60 1.98 -4.60 2.89
CA GLN A 60 0.91 -3.61 3.00
C GLN A 60 0.94 -2.90 4.36
N GLU A 61 1.21 -3.63 5.44
CA GLU A 61 1.35 -3.06 6.78
C GLU A 61 2.54 -2.10 6.86
N LEU A 62 3.70 -2.46 6.29
CA LEU A 62 4.83 -1.53 6.20
C LEU A 62 4.52 -0.30 5.34
N CYS A 63 3.79 -0.47 4.24
CA CYS A 63 3.35 0.66 3.42
C CYS A 63 2.42 1.60 4.19
N ARG A 64 1.50 1.04 4.97
CA ARG A 64 0.57 1.79 5.82
C ARG A 64 1.33 2.60 6.87
N GLN A 65 2.22 1.97 7.63
CA GLN A 65 3.05 2.63 8.63
C GLN A 65 3.91 3.76 8.03
N TYR A 66 4.51 3.51 6.86
CA TYR A 66 5.28 4.54 6.16
C TYR A 66 4.41 5.75 5.81
N TRP A 67 3.23 5.55 5.21
CA TRP A 67 2.37 6.66 4.84
C TRP A 67 1.77 7.39 6.04
N GLU A 68 1.39 6.67 7.10
CA GLU A 68 0.89 7.25 8.35
C GLU A 68 1.93 8.22 8.94
N ALA A 69 3.20 7.83 9.01
CA ALA A 69 4.28 8.69 9.49
C ALA A 69 4.44 9.98 8.65
N GLN A 70 4.15 9.91 7.35
CA GLN A 70 4.28 11.04 6.43
C GLN A 70 3.08 12.00 6.44
N LEU A 71 1.97 11.68 7.11
CA LEU A 71 0.84 12.60 7.28
C LEU A 71 1.21 13.85 8.09
N ALA A 72 2.26 13.77 8.93
CA ALA A 72 2.78 14.88 9.71
C ALA A 72 3.94 15.64 9.01
N SER A 73 4.29 15.28 7.77
CA SER A 73 5.41 15.90 7.04
C SER A 73 5.25 17.43 6.94
N PRO A 74 6.33 18.22 7.04
CA PRO A 74 6.25 19.67 6.83
C PRO A 74 5.85 20.03 5.39
N HIS A 75 6.04 19.12 4.43
CA HIS A 75 5.75 19.36 3.02
C HIS A 75 4.33 18.92 2.65
N VAL A 76 3.50 19.87 2.21
CA VAL A 76 2.11 19.64 1.76
C VAL A 76 2.02 18.53 0.72
N ALA A 77 2.89 18.53 -0.28
CA ALA A 77 2.89 17.54 -1.35
C ALA A 77 3.13 16.10 -0.82
N VAL A 78 3.98 15.95 0.19
CA VAL A 78 4.25 14.66 0.84
C VAL A 78 3.03 14.21 1.63
N ARG A 79 2.40 15.10 2.41
CA ARG A 79 1.18 14.78 3.16
C ARG A 79 0.06 14.31 2.24
N LEU A 80 -0.21 15.05 1.16
CA LEU A 80 -1.25 14.71 0.19
C LEU A 80 -0.96 13.39 -0.53
N LYS A 81 0.28 13.16 -0.97
CA LYS A 81 0.68 11.88 -1.58
C LYS A 81 0.45 10.72 -0.62
N SER A 82 0.79 10.91 0.66
CA SER A 82 0.67 9.88 1.70
C SER A 82 -0.79 9.60 2.04
N ALA A 83 -1.62 10.64 2.12
CA ALA A 83 -3.05 10.50 2.31
C ALA A 83 -3.70 9.69 1.19
N TRP A 84 -3.36 9.95 -0.07
CA TRP A 84 -3.85 9.13 -1.18
C TRP A 84 -3.31 7.70 -1.16
N GLY A 85 -2.06 7.50 -0.75
CA GLY A 85 -1.49 6.18 -0.52
C GLY A 85 -2.28 5.38 0.51
N LEU A 86 -2.65 6.01 1.64
CA LEU A 86 -3.47 5.39 2.68
C LEU A 86 -4.88 5.09 2.21
N LEU A 87 -5.54 6.02 1.52
CA LEU A 87 -6.89 5.78 0.98
C LEU A 87 -6.93 4.67 -0.08
N GLY A 88 -5.80 4.38 -0.73
CA GLY A 88 -5.66 3.21 -1.61
C GLY A 88 -5.56 1.88 -0.86
N ILE A 89 -5.16 1.89 0.41
CA ILE A 89 -5.06 0.70 1.28
C ILE A 89 -6.35 0.56 2.10
N ASP A 90 -6.74 1.62 2.79
CA ASP A 90 -7.96 1.76 3.58
C ASP A 90 -8.75 3.00 3.09
N PRO A 91 -9.77 2.80 2.24
CA PRO A 91 -10.59 3.88 1.71
C PRO A 91 -11.37 4.69 2.76
N LEU A 92 -11.41 4.22 4.02
CA LEU A 92 -12.12 4.87 5.13
C LEU A 92 -11.17 5.55 6.11
N HIS A 93 -9.86 5.57 5.84
CA HIS A 93 -8.87 6.13 6.75
C HIS A 93 -9.13 7.62 7.03
N GLU A 94 -9.56 7.94 8.25
CA GLU A 94 -10.01 9.28 8.63
C GLU A 94 -8.88 10.31 8.58
N GLY A 95 -7.72 10.01 9.17
CA GLY A 95 -6.58 10.93 9.16
C GLY A 95 -6.09 11.31 7.76
N ALA A 96 -6.16 10.40 6.79
CA ALA A 96 -5.84 10.69 5.40
C ALA A 96 -6.88 11.61 4.74
N ALA A 97 -8.17 11.35 5.00
CA ALA A 97 -9.25 12.20 4.51
C ALA A 97 -9.19 13.62 5.09
N ASP A 98 -8.80 13.76 6.35
CA ASP A 98 -8.62 15.06 7.01
C ASP A 98 -7.48 15.86 6.40
N VAL A 99 -6.35 15.21 6.10
CA VAL A 99 -5.24 15.83 5.39
C VAL A 99 -5.67 16.36 4.02
N ILE A 100 -6.41 15.57 3.24
CA ILE A 100 -6.91 16.02 1.92
C ILE A 100 -7.92 17.17 2.07
N THR A 101 -8.73 17.15 3.12
CA THR A 101 -9.71 18.21 3.38
C THR A 101 -9.03 19.53 3.71
N ARG A 102 -8.00 19.49 4.57
CA ARG A 102 -7.25 20.65 5.04
C ARG A 102 -6.29 21.19 3.97
N ASP A 103 -5.45 20.32 3.42
CA ASP A 103 -4.31 20.71 2.58
C ASP A 103 -4.58 20.61 1.07
N GLY A 104 -5.65 19.89 0.67
CA GLY A 104 -5.96 19.64 -0.73
C GLY A 104 -6.60 20.84 -1.43
N ASP A 105 -6.47 20.89 -2.76
CA ASP A 105 -7.18 21.85 -3.58
C ASP A 105 -8.66 21.44 -3.80
N ALA A 106 -9.41 22.25 -4.55
CA ALA A 106 -10.81 21.95 -4.87
C ALA A 106 -10.99 20.62 -5.61
N ASN A 107 -10.03 20.24 -6.46
CA ASN A 107 -10.08 18.99 -7.21
C ASN A 107 -9.83 17.77 -6.30
N ALA A 108 -8.85 17.83 -5.42
CA ALA A 108 -8.55 16.80 -4.43
C ALA A 108 -9.76 16.55 -3.50
N ARG A 109 -10.39 17.63 -3.02
CA ARG A 109 -11.64 17.52 -2.23
C ARG A 109 -12.78 16.88 -3.02
N LYS A 110 -12.95 17.23 -4.30
CA LYS A 110 -13.95 16.62 -5.18
C LYS A 110 -13.68 15.12 -5.40
N GLN A 111 -12.43 14.73 -5.57
CA GLN A 111 -12.02 13.33 -5.70
C GLN A 111 -12.33 12.53 -4.43
N LEU A 112 -12.03 13.08 -3.25
CA LEU A 112 -12.34 12.44 -1.96
C LEU A 112 -13.85 12.22 -1.79
N LEU A 113 -14.67 13.22 -2.14
CA LEU A 113 -16.13 13.08 -2.11
C LEU A 113 -16.62 12.00 -3.08
N SER A 114 -16.04 11.90 -4.28
CA SER A 114 -16.36 10.86 -5.25
C SER A 114 -16.04 9.46 -4.71
N LEU A 115 -14.86 9.28 -4.09
CA LEU A 115 -14.47 8.03 -3.44
C LEU A 115 -15.49 7.62 -2.37
N ARG A 116 -15.85 8.53 -1.47
CA ARG A 116 -16.84 8.27 -0.40
C ARG A 116 -18.21 7.88 -0.94
N ARG A 117 -18.69 8.55 -2.00
CA ARG A 117 -19.96 8.20 -2.65
C ARG A 117 -19.94 6.79 -3.24
N ARG A 118 -18.82 6.39 -3.88
CA ARG A 118 -18.67 5.03 -4.43
C ARG A 118 -18.76 3.97 -3.32
N LEU A 119 -18.07 4.19 -2.20
CA LEU A 119 -18.11 3.27 -1.06
C LEU A 119 -19.52 3.15 -0.46
N GLN A 120 -20.25 4.26 -0.34
CA GLN A 120 -21.64 4.25 0.13
C GLN A 120 -22.58 3.51 -0.82
N ALA A 121 -22.41 3.69 -2.14
CA ALA A 121 -23.21 2.98 -3.13
C ALA A 121 -22.99 1.46 -3.08
N GLN A 122 -21.73 1.03 -2.96
CA GLN A 122 -21.36 -0.38 -2.81
C GLN A 122 -21.98 -1.03 -1.56
N ARG A 123 -22.08 -0.28 -0.45
CA ARG A 123 -22.71 -0.76 0.80
C ARG A 123 -24.23 -0.90 0.75
N ARG A 124 -24.90 -0.23 -0.20
CA ARG A 124 -26.37 -0.24 -0.33
C ARG A 124 -26.89 -1.24 -1.36
N GLY A 125 -26.03 -1.69 -2.26
CA GLY A 125 -26.38 -2.63 -3.34
C GLY A 125 -25.83 -4.05 -3.13
N GLY A 126 -25.23 -4.33 -1.97
CA GLY A 126 -24.76 -5.65 -1.56
C GLY A 126 -25.66 -6.27 -0.51
#